data_AF-A0A8T4QW09-F1
#
_entry.id   AF-A0A8T4QW09-F1
#
_cell.length_a   1.000
_cell.length_b   1.000
_cell.length_c   1.000
_cell.angle_alpha   90.00
_cell.angle_beta   90.00
_cell.angle_gamma   90.00
#
_symmetry.space_group_name_H-M   'P 1'
#
loop_
_entity.id
_entity.type
_entity.pdbx_description
1 polymer ?
#
loop_
_entity_poly.entity_id
_entity_poly.type
_entity_poly.pdbx_seq_one_letter_code
_entity_poly.pdbx_strand_id
1 'polypeptide(L)'
;MLTPSNLARRILLVIILVSVVLSIYFYPQFPAQIASHWNARGDVNGYMPKFPGLFLMPMLLSVLFVLFSIIPVIDPLKANIRKFREYFEKFIVLLFAFLLYIQLLTIIWNLGVRFDMTLFILPALALLFFYIGILMEKARRNWFIGIRTPWTMSSDKVWANTHRLGSKLYKLVALITIAGLFFRQYALIIFIVSAVSVTVITIVYSYIEYRR
;
A
#
# COMPACT_ATOMS: atom_id res chain seq x y z
N MET A 1 -21.85 -2.52 13.90
CA MET A 1 -21.50 -1.54 12.84
C MET A 1 -20.25 -1.99 12.10
N LEU A 2 -20.21 -1.84 10.77
CA LEU A 2 -19.09 -2.24 9.89
C LEU A 2 -18.03 -1.15 9.70
N THR A 3 -18.18 -0.02 10.41
CA THR A 3 -17.21 1.09 10.45
C THR A 3 -15.91 0.66 11.11
N PRO A 4 -14.75 1.29 10.80
CA PRO A 4 -13.47 1.01 11.46
C PRO A 4 -13.58 1.01 12.99
N SER A 5 -12.70 0.26 13.68
CA SER A 5 -12.73 0.24 15.15
C SER A 5 -12.45 1.63 15.67
N ASN A 6 -13.00 1.98 16.85
CA ASN A 6 -12.80 3.30 17.42
C ASN A 6 -11.32 3.66 17.55
N LEU A 7 -10.47 2.68 17.85
CA LEU A 7 -9.03 2.86 17.90
C LEU A 7 -8.42 3.11 16.51
N ALA A 8 -8.67 2.23 15.53
CA ALA A 8 -8.13 2.39 14.18
C ALA A 8 -8.57 3.74 13.57
N ARG A 9 -9.85 4.10 13.71
CA ARG A 9 -10.38 5.38 13.24
C ARG A 9 -9.62 6.58 13.82
N ARG A 10 -9.37 6.59 15.14
CA ARG A 10 -8.61 7.66 15.80
C ARG A 10 -7.19 7.74 15.26
N ILE A 11 -6.51 6.61 15.09
CA ILE A 11 -5.16 6.56 14.52
C ILE A 11 -5.13 7.15 13.11
N LEU A 12 -6.06 6.74 12.23
CA LEU A 12 -6.13 7.24 10.86
C LEU A 12 -6.39 8.75 10.80
N LEU A 13 -7.29 9.26 11.65
CA LEU A 13 -7.57 10.70 11.74
C LEU A 13 -6.38 11.49 12.28
N VAL A 14 -5.63 10.96 13.24
CA VAL A 14 -4.39 11.57 13.72
C VAL A 14 -3.35 11.62 12.61
N ILE A 15 -3.18 10.55 11.83
CA ILE A 15 -2.26 10.52 10.68
C ILE A 15 -2.64 11.59 9.64
N ILE A 16 -3.94 11.72 9.31
CA ILE A 16 -4.43 12.77 8.39
C ILE A 16 -4.14 14.15 8.97
N LEU A 17 -4.46 14.38 10.25
CA LEU A 17 -4.23 15.68 10.90
C LEU A 17 -2.74 16.05 10.87
N VAL A 18 -1.86 15.12 11.22
CA VAL A 18 -0.40 15.33 11.15
C VAL A 18 0.03 15.65 9.71
N SER A 19 -0.47 14.91 8.72
CA SER A 19 -0.18 15.15 7.30
C SER A 19 -0.60 16.55 6.84
N VAL A 20 -1.77 17.04 7.29
CA VAL A 20 -2.25 18.40 7.00
C VAL A 20 -1.40 19.45 7.71
N VAL A 21 -1.12 19.27 9.01
CA VAL A 21 -0.31 20.20 9.80
C VAL A 21 1.08 20.35 9.21
N LEU A 22 1.74 19.25 8.82
CA LEU A 22 3.04 19.29 8.14
C LEU A 22 2.97 20.09 6.84
N SER A 23 1.93 19.86 6.03
CA SER A 23 1.76 20.55 4.75
C SER A 23 1.62 22.06 4.94
N ILE A 24 0.80 22.49 5.91
CA ILE A 24 0.60 23.91 6.24
C ILE A 24 1.88 24.53 6.78
N TYR A 25 2.55 23.84 7.72
CA TYR A 25 3.75 24.34 8.37
C TYR A 25 4.92 24.57 7.40
N PHE A 26 5.12 23.66 6.44
CA PHE A 26 6.22 23.75 5.46
C PHE A 26 5.86 24.52 4.19
N TYR A 27 4.58 24.83 3.93
CA TYR A 27 4.15 25.61 2.77
C TYR A 27 4.84 26.97 2.58
N PRO A 28 5.04 27.81 3.62
CA PRO A 28 5.76 29.08 3.47
C PRO A 28 7.27 28.90 3.29
N GLN A 29 7.82 27.74 3.69
CA GLN A 29 9.26 27.48 3.68
C GLN A 29 9.76 26.99 2.31
N PHE A 30 8.88 26.40 1.50
CA PHE A 30 9.27 25.87 0.20
C PHE A 30 9.15 26.86 -0.96
N PRO A 31 10.07 26.76 -1.94
CA PRO A 31 10.03 27.54 -3.18
C PRO A 31 8.82 27.16 -4.04
N ALA A 32 8.59 27.88 -5.14
CA ALA A 32 7.43 27.67 -6.01
C ALA A 32 7.32 26.23 -6.54
N GLN A 33 8.45 25.54 -6.73
CA GLN A 33 8.53 24.15 -7.17
C GLN A 33 9.34 23.30 -6.19
N ILE A 34 8.88 22.08 -5.94
CA ILE A 34 9.57 21.09 -5.09
C ILE A 34 9.78 19.79 -5.86
N ALA A 35 10.82 19.03 -5.51
CA ALA A 35 11.02 17.70 -6.07
C ALA A 35 9.89 16.76 -5.65
N SER A 36 9.41 15.97 -6.59
CA SER A 36 8.23 15.12 -6.42
C SER A 36 8.38 13.72 -7.00
N HIS A 37 9.42 13.47 -7.79
CA HIS A 37 9.64 12.17 -8.40
C HIS A 37 11.14 11.85 -8.49
N TRP A 38 11.46 10.58 -8.23
CA TRP A 38 12.82 10.03 -8.27
C TRP A 38 12.85 8.85 -9.25
N ASN A 39 13.89 8.78 -10.07
CA ASN A 39 14.09 7.68 -11.01
C ASN A 39 14.59 6.40 -10.28
N ALA A 40 14.77 5.31 -11.02
CA ALA A 40 15.24 4.03 -10.46
C ALA A 40 16.68 4.07 -9.89
N ARG A 41 17.44 5.13 -10.17
CA ARG A 41 18.79 5.38 -9.62
C ARG A 41 18.76 6.28 -8.38
N GLY A 42 17.59 6.77 -7.98
CA GLY A 42 17.44 7.70 -6.86
C GLY A 42 17.65 9.18 -7.23
N ASP A 43 17.79 9.51 -8.51
CA ASP A 43 17.93 10.91 -8.94
C ASP A 43 16.56 11.57 -9.12
N VAL A 44 16.46 12.85 -8.77
CA VAL A 44 15.24 13.62 -9.07
C VAL A 44 15.15 13.85 -10.57
N ASN A 45 14.01 13.46 -11.13
CA ASN A 45 13.67 13.71 -12.53
C ASN A 45 12.26 14.31 -12.69
N GLY A 46 11.62 14.72 -11.60
CA GLY A 46 10.33 15.40 -11.63
C GLY A 46 10.16 16.39 -10.48
N TYR A 47 9.56 17.52 -10.82
CA TYR A 47 9.21 18.61 -9.92
C TYR A 47 7.73 18.93 -10.06
N MET A 48 7.15 19.52 -9.03
CA MET A 48 5.77 20.01 -9.07
C MET A 48 5.61 21.32 -8.30
N PRO A 49 4.58 22.12 -8.58
CA PRO A 49 4.27 23.29 -7.77
C PRO A 49 4.09 22.92 -6.29
N LYS A 50 4.51 23.78 -5.36
CA LYS A 50 4.52 23.46 -3.93
C LYS A 50 3.15 23.10 -3.34
N PHE A 51 2.07 23.66 -3.88
CA PHE A 51 0.72 23.37 -3.42
C PHE A 51 0.35 21.89 -3.60
N PRO A 52 0.28 21.35 -4.82
CA PRO A 52 0.04 19.92 -4.99
C PRO A 52 1.17 19.08 -4.39
N GLY A 53 2.41 19.59 -4.33
CA GLY A 53 3.54 18.88 -3.73
C GLY A 53 3.41 18.59 -2.24
N LEU A 54 2.77 19.48 -1.47
CA LEU A 54 2.55 19.26 -0.04
C LEU A 54 1.16 18.66 0.24
N PHE A 55 0.13 19.11 -0.47
CA PHE A 55 -1.25 18.76 -0.16
C PHE A 55 -1.79 17.50 -0.84
N LEU A 56 -1.07 16.92 -1.82
CA LEU A 56 -1.51 15.67 -2.47
C LEU A 56 -1.61 14.51 -1.47
N MET A 57 -0.63 14.36 -0.57
CA MET A 57 -0.63 13.28 0.43
C MET A 57 -1.78 13.38 1.45
N PRO A 58 -2.04 14.52 2.14
CA PRO A 58 -3.18 14.63 3.04
C PRO A 58 -4.52 14.49 2.30
N MET A 59 -4.62 14.97 1.06
CA MET A 59 -5.83 14.78 0.24
C MET A 59 -6.04 13.30 -0.07
N LEU A 60 -5.01 12.58 -0.52
CA LEU A 60 -5.06 11.14 -0.78
C LEU A 60 -5.45 10.37 0.48
N LEU A 61 -4.83 10.66 1.63
CA LEU A 61 -5.16 10.03 2.91
C LEU A 61 -6.64 10.25 3.29
N SER A 62 -7.15 11.46 3.08
CA SER A 62 -8.55 11.80 3.36
C SER A 62 -9.51 11.03 2.45
N VAL A 63 -9.23 10.95 1.15
CA VAL A 63 -10.02 10.18 0.18
C VAL A 63 -9.99 8.69 0.52
N LEU A 64 -8.81 8.13 0.82
CA LEU A 64 -8.66 6.74 1.21
C LEU A 64 -9.39 6.42 2.52
N PHE A 65 -9.44 7.36 3.46
CA PHE A 65 -10.15 7.16 4.73
C PHE A 65 -11.65 7.01 4.50
N VAL A 66 -12.22 7.86 3.66
CA VAL A 66 -13.62 7.75 3.23
C VAL A 66 -13.84 6.43 2.49
N LEU A 67 -13.01 6.12 1.50
CA LEU A 67 -13.09 4.89 0.70
C LEU A 67 -13.08 3.63 1.58
N PHE A 68 -12.10 3.49 2.47
CA PHE A 68 -11.98 2.31 3.33
C PHE A 68 -13.01 2.26 4.45
N SER A 69 -13.64 3.38 4.81
CA SER A 69 -14.80 3.40 5.70
C SER A 69 -16.08 2.92 5.01
N ILE A 70 -16.19 3.15 3.69
CA ILE A 70 -17.34 2.77 2.88
C ILE A 70 -17.27 1.30 2.45
N ILE A 71 -16.09 0.81 2.01
CA ILE A 71 -15.91 -0.55 1.45
C ILE A 71 -16.59 -1.65 2.29
N PRO A 72 -16.37 -1.78 3.61
CA PRO A 72 -16.99 -2.83 4.42
C PRO A 72 -18.51 -2.76 4.49
N VAL A 73 -19.08 -1.58 4.26
CA VAL A 73 -20.52 -1.30 4.36
C VAL A 73 -21.25 -1.67 3.07
N ILE A 74 -20.66 -1.31 1.92
CA ILE A 74 -21.26 -1.49 0.59
C ILE A 74 -21.00 -2.88 -0.01
N ASP A 75 -20.03 -3.64 0.51
CA ASP A 75 -19.73 -4.98 0.01
C ASP A 75 -20.95 -5.92 0.13
N PRO A 76 -21.43 -6.54 -0.96
CA PRO A 76 -22.54 -7.49 -0.93
C PRO A 76 -22.30 -8.69 0.01
N LEU A 77 -21.03 -9.09 0.15
CA LEU A 77 -20.51 -10.13 1.03
C LEU A 77 -19.88 -9.54 2.30
N LYS A 78 -20.35 -8.40 2.81
CA LYS A 78 -19.87 -7.75 4.06
C LYS A 78 -19.78 -8.67 5.28
N ALA A 79 -20.56 -9.76 5.33
CA ALA A 79 -20.43 -10.79 6.36
C ALA A 79 -19.07 -11.49 6.35
N ASN A 80 -18.47 -11.67 5.17
CA ASN A 80 -17.13 -12.22 5.02
C ASN A 80 -16.04 -11.21 5.42
N ILE A 81 -16.23 -9.91 5.11
CA ILE A 81 -15.31 -8.85 5.57
C ILE A 81 -15.20 -8.83 7.10
N ARG A 82 -16.31 -9.03 7.83
CA ARG A 82 -16.27 -9.09 9.31
C ARG A 82 -15.30 -10.14 9.85
N LYS A 83 -15.11 -11.26 9.14
CA LYS A 83 -14.28 -12.39 9.59
C LYS A 83 -12.79 -12.09 9.58
N PHE A 84 -12.34 -11.12 8.79
CA PHE A 84 -10.92 -10.73 8.69
C PHE A 84 -10.70 -9.23 8.92
N ARG A 85 -11.71 -8.55 9.47
CA ARG A 85 -11.72 -7.09 9.63
C ARG A 85 -10.52 -6.56 10.40
N GLU A 86 -10.09 -7.26 11.44
CA GLU A 86 -8.90 -6.86 12.22
C GLU A 86 -7.64 -6.76 11.35
N TYR A 87 -7.42 -7.74 10.47
CA TYR A 87 -6.29 -7.75 9.54
C TYR A 87 -6.43 -6.64 8.49
N PHE A 88 -7.66 -6.39 8.03
CA PHE A 88 -7.92 -5.30 7.08
C PHE A 88 -7.66 -3.93 7.70
N GLU A 89 -8.10 -3.68 8.94
CA GLU A 89 -7.86 -2.41 9.64
C GLU A 89 -6.38 -2.18 9.91
N LYS A 90 -5.66 -3.22 10.34
CA LYS A 90 -4.20 -3.17 10.51
C LYS A 90 -3.49 -2.85 9.18
N PHE A 91 -3.94 -3.44 8.07
CA PHE A 91 -3.43 -3.11 6.74
C PHE A 91 -3.67 -1.63 6.40
N ILE A 92 -4.88 -1.09 6.64
CA ILE A 92 -5.19 0.32 6.37
C ILE A 92 -4.31 1.24 7.22
N VAL A 93 -4.13 0.95 8.52
CA VAL A 93 -3.23 1.73 9.39
C VAL A 93 -1.80 1.68 8.86
N LEU A 94 -1.30 0.51 8.46
CA LEU A 94 0.03 0.36 7.90
C LEU A 94 0.20 1.13 6.58
N LEU A 95 -0.81 1.08 5.69
CA LEU A 95 -0.83 1.84 4.45
C LEU A 95 -0.80 3.36 4.71
N PHE A 96 -1.58 3.84 5.69
CA PHE A 96 -1.60 5.26 6.07
C PHE A 96 -0.27 5.71 6.66
N ALA A 97 0.33 4.89 7.52
CA ALA A 97 1.67 5.15 8.06
C ALA A 97 2.72 5.18 6.94
N PHE A 98 2.64 4.27 5.97
CA PHE A 98 3.51 4.26 4.79
C PHE A 98 3.36 5.54 3.96
N LEU A 99 2.13 5.99 3.66
CA LEU A 99 1.91 7.22 2.89
C LEU A 99 2.37 8.49 3.62
N LEU A 100 2.14 8.58 4.94
CA LEU A 100 2.70 9.65 5.77
C LEU A 100 4.23 9.61 5.75
N TYR A 101 4.82 8.42 5.82
CA TYR A 101 6.27 8.24 5.74
C TYR A 101 6.84 8.75 4.39
N ILE A 102 6.18 8.46 3.27
CA ILE A 102 6.57 9.02 1.95
C ILE A 102 6.50 10.55 1.96
N GLN A 103 5.45 11.14 2.55
CA GLN A 103 5.34 12.59 2.68
C GLN A 103 6.51 13.17 3.49
N LEU A 104 6.85 12.54 4.62
CA LEU A 104 7.97 12.96 5.47
C LEU A 104 9.29 12.91 4.71
N LEU A 105 9.58 11.81 4.01
CA LEU A 105 10.79 11.69 3.19
C LEU A 105 10.84 12.79 2.12
N THR A 106 9.71 13.07 1.46
CA THR A 106 9.61 14.13 0.44
C THR A 106 9.89 15.51 1.04
N ILE A 107 9.33 15.83 2.20
CA ILE A 107 9.57 17.09 2.91
C ILE A 107 11.05 17.19 3.31
N ILE A 108 11.60 16.17 3.98
CA ILE A 108 12.99 16.15 4.45
C ILE A 108 13.95 16.33 3.27
N TRP A 109 13.69 15.66 2.15
CA TRP A 109 14.51 15.79 0.95
C TRP A 109 14.48 17.22 0.39
N ASN A 110 13.31 17.85 0.37
CA ASN A 110 13.15 19.24 -0.10
C ASN A 110 13.67 20.29 0.88
N LEU A 111 13.86 19.96 2.17
CA LEU A 111 14.58 20.80 3.13
C LEU A 111 16.10 20.83 2.90
N GLY A 112 16.60 20.05 1.93
CA GLY A 112 18.01 20.01 1.55
C GLY A 112 18.77 18.81 2.09
N VAL A 113 18.13 17.95 2.90
CA VAL A 113 18.76 16.71 3.39
C VAL A 113 18.76 15.69 2.26
N ARG A 114 19.93 15.39 1.69
CA ARG A 114 20.07 14.47 0.56
C ARG A 114 20.32 13.05 1.03
N PHE A 115 19.48 12.13 0.57
CA PHE A 115 19.61 10.69 0.76
C PHE A 115 19.00 9.95 -0.43
N ASP A 116 19.34 8.68 -0.58
CA ASP A 116 18.76 7.82 -1.61
C ASP A 116 17.34 7.40 -1.20
N MET A 117 16.34 7.95 -1.89
CA MET A 117 14.93 7.63 -1.65
C MET A 117 14.63 6.13 -1.75
N THR A 118 15.31 5.41 -2.65
CA THR A 118 15.11 3.98 -2.87
C THR A 118 15.41 3.17 -1.61
N LEU A 119 16.50 3.51 -0.91
CA LEU A 119 16.94 2.80 0.29
C LEU A 119 15.98 2.98 1.48
N PHE A 120 15.20 4.05 1.50
CA PHE A 120 14.23 4.33 2.56
C PHE A 120 12.83 3.81 2.19
N ILE A 121 12.42 3.92 0.92
CA ILE A 121 11.10 3.49 0.46
C ILE A 121 11.00 1.96 0.40
N LEU A 122 11.99 1.26 -0.16
CA LEU A 122 11.89 -0.18 -0.41
C LEU A 122 11.74 -1.04 0.86
N PRO A 123 12.45 -0.79 1.98
CA PRO A 123 12.20 -1.51 3.23
C PRO A 123 10.77 -1.31 3.75
N ALA A 124 10.26 -0.08 3.73
CA ALA A 124 8.90 0.22 4.15
C ALA A 124 7.85 -0.45 3.24
N LEU A 125 8.13 -0.50 1.94
CA LEU A 125 7.30 -1.19 0.95
C LEU A 125 7.33 -2.71 1.12
N ALA A 126 8.50 -3.29 1.43
CA ALA A 126 8.63 -4.71 1.75
C ALA A 126 7.80 -5.09 2.97
N LEU A 127 7.80 -4.27 4.03
CA LEU A 127 6.94 -4.46 5.20
C LEU A 127 5.45 -4.44 4.81
N LEU A 128 5.03 -3.49 3.97
CA LEU A 128 3.66 -3.41 3.46
C LEU A 128 3.28 -4.66 2.67
N PHE A 129 4.15 -5.13 1.76
CA PHE A 129 3.92 -6.34 0.96
C PHE A 129 3.88 -7.61 1.81
N PHE A 130 4.73 -7.71 2.83
CA PHE A 130 4.68 -8.82 3.78
C PHE A 130 3.33 -8.86 4.50
N TYR A 131 2.83 -7.70 4.93
CA TYR A 131 1.53 -7.60 5.57
C TYR A 131 0.37 -7.88 4.61
N ILE A 132 0.46 -7.46 3.34
CA ILE A 132 -0.49 -7.88 2.29
C ILE A 132 -0.54 -9.41 2.22
N GLY A 133 0.60 -10.09 2.31
CA GLY A 133 0.65 -11.55 2.39
C GLY A 133 -0.11 -12.12 3.59
N ILE A 134 -0.02 -11.50 4.77
CA ILE A 134 -0.82 -11.89 5.95
C ILE A 134 -2.32 -11.66 5.68
N LEU A 135 -2.68 -10.49 5.14
CA LEU A 135 -4.06 -10.16 4.80
C LEU A 135 -4.65 -11.16 3.80
N MET A 136 -3.91 -11.55 2.76
CA MET A 136 -4.36 -12.51 1.76
C MET A 136 -4.72 -13.85 2.40
N GLU A 137 -3.90 -14.33 3.35
CA GLU A 137 -4.15 -15.60 4.04
C GLU A 137 -5.49 -15.62 4.81
N LYS A 138 -5.91 -14.46 5.33
CA LYS A 138 -7.12 -14.33 6.15
C LYS A 138 -8.32 -13.86 5.35
N ALA A 139 -8.12 -13.22 4.20
CA ALA A 139 -9.16 -12.68 3.36
C ALA A 139 -10.17 -13.77 2.96
N ARG A 140 -11.45 -13.49 3.19
CA ARG A 140 -12.58 -14.31 2.73
C ARG A 140 -13.21 -13.67 1.51
N ARG A 141 -13.88 -14.47 0.66
CA ARG A 141 -14.49 -13.99 -0.58
C ARG A 141 -15.33 -12.75 -0.36
N ASN A 142 -14.98 -11.69 -1.08
CA ASN A 142 -15.56 -10.36 -1.00
C ASN A 142 -15.30 -9.63 -2.32
N TRP A 143 -15.96 -8.49 -2.52
CA TRP A 143 -15.95 -7.77 -3.78
C TRP A 143 -14.83 -6.73 -3.90
N PHE A 144 -14.12 -6.39 -2.83
CA PHE A 144 -13.17 -5.25 -2.82
C PHE A 144 -11.70 -5.61 -2.52
N ILE A 145 -11.44 -6.64 -1.74
CA ILE A 145 -10.17 -6.91 -1.06
C ILE A 145 -9.65 -8.29 -1.49
N GLY A 146 -8.42 -8.32 -2.02
CA GLY A 146 -7.74 -9.56 -2.42
C GLY A 146 -7.71 -9.82 -3.92
N ILE A 147 -7.36 -11.04 -4.28
CA ILE A 147 -7.18 -11.52 -5.66
C ILE A 147 -8.55 -11.91 -6.21
N ARG A 148 -9.14 -11.05 -7.05
CA ARG A 148 -10.54 -11.13 -7.50
C ARG A 148 -10.63 -11.43 -9.00
N THR A 149 -10.26 -12.64 -9.38
CA THR A 149 -10.52 -13.17 -10.73
C THR A 149 -11.92 -13.76 -10.81
N PRO A 150 -12.51 -13.92 -12.02
CA PRO A 150 -13.81 -14.59 -12.18
C PRO A 150 -13.89 -15.94 -11.45
N TRP A 151 -12.78 -16.68 -11.44
CA TRP A 151 -12.65 -18.01 -10.85
C TRP A 151 -12.60 -17.98 -9.31
N THR A 152 -11.88 -17.02 -8.73
CA THR A 152 -11.90 -16.84 -7.26
C THR A 152 -13.25 -16.37 -6.75
N MET A 153 -14.00 -15.61 -7.56
CA MET A 153 -15.33 -15.11 -7.18
C MET A 153 -16.41 -16.18 -7.28
N SER A 154 -16.23 -17.21 -8.12
CA SER A 154 -17.20 -18.29 -8.32
C SER A 154 -17.12 -19.40 -7.27
N SER A 155 -16.00 -19.56 -6.55
CA SER A 155 -15.80 -20.67 -5.61
C SER A 155 -14.97 -20.28 -4.39
N ASP A 156 -15.50 -20.55 -3.18
CA ASP A 156 -14.78 -20.32 -1.92
C ASP A 156 -13.53 -21.21 -1.79
N LYS A 157 -13.52 -22.40 -2.42
CA LYS A 157 -12.34 -23.28 -2.48
C LYS A 157 -11.24 -22.65 -3.34
N VAL A 158 -11.58 -22.18 -4.55
CA VAL A 158 -10.63 -21.52 -5.46
C VAL A 158 -10.10 -20.23 -4.84
N TRP A 159 -10.99 -19.45 -4.19
CA TRP A 159 -10.60 -18.27 -3.41
C TRP A 159 -9.53 -18.62 -2.37
N ALA A 160 -9.82 -19.59 -1.49
CA ALA A 160 -8.93 -19.96 -0.39
C ALA A 160 -7.57 -20.47 -0.88
N ASN A 161 -7.57 -21.34 -1.89
CA ASN A 161 -6.34 -21.90 -2.44
C ASN A 161 -5.48 -20.83 -3.14
N THR A 162 -6.10 -19.95 -3.93
CA THR A 162 -5.39 -18.85 -4.62
C THR A 162 -4.80 -17.86 -3.61
N HIS A 163 -5.56 -17.49 -2.59
CA HIS A 163 -5.10 -16.57 -1.56
C HIS A 163 -4.01 -17.16 -0.67
N ARG A 164 -4.05 -18.49 -0.41
CA ARG A 164 -2.97 -19.18 0.30
C ARG A 164 -1.67 -19.16 -0.50
N LEU A 165 -1.72 -19.37 -1.82
CA LEU A 165 -0.55 -19.19 -2.69
C LEU A 165 -0.10 -17.73 -2.71
N GLY A 166 -1.03 -16.80 -2.95
CA GLY A 166 -0.77 -15.36 -2.97
C GLY A 166 -0.10 -14.89 -1.68
N SER A 167 -0.55 -15.37 -0.51
CA SER A 167 0.07 -15.08 0.79
C SER A 167 1.57 -15.39 0.81
N LYS A 168 1.94 -16.59 0.35
CA LYS A 168 3.35 -17.02 0.29
C LYS A 168 4.13 -16.15 -0.69
N LEU A 169 3.55 -15.86 -1.85
CA LEU A 169 4.19 -15.06 -2.90
C LEU A 169 4.41 -13.60 -2.48
N TYR A 170 3.43 -12.94 -1.85
CA TYR A 170 3.59 -11.57 -1.33
C TYR A 170 4.66 -11.50 -0.23
N LYS A 171 4.69 -12.48 0.69
CA LYS A 171 5.76 -12.60 1.70
C LYS A 171 7.12 -12.81 1.04
N LEU A 172 7.19 -13.63 -0.02
CA LEU A 172 8.41 -13.84 -0.79
C LEU A 172 8.88 -12.57 -1.52
N VAL A 173 7.97 -11.79 -2.12
CA VAL A 173 8.30 -10.47 -2.71
C VAL A 173 8.92 -9.55 -1.69
N ALA A 174 8.39 -9.50 -0.47
CA ALA A 174 8.99 -8.71 0.60
C ALA A 174 10.44 -9.13 0.89
N LEU A 175 10.70 -10.44 1.01
CA LEU A 175 12.05 -10.96 1.22
C LEU A 175 12.99 -10.67 0.05
N ILE A 176 12.53 -10.89 -1.19
CA ILE A 176 13.26 -10.57 -2.41
C ILE A 176 13.58 -9.07 -2.47
N THR A 177 12.66 -8.21 -2.04
CA THR A 177 12.88 -6.76 -2.02
C THR A 177 14.00 -6.37 -1.06
N ILE A 178 14.00 -6.94 0.15
CA ILE A 178 15.07 -6.73 1.13
C ILE A 178 16.41 -7.26 0.60
N ALA A 179 16.43 -8.46 0.03
CA ALA A 179 17.63 -9.01 -0.61
C ALA A 179 18.08 -8.18 -1.83
N GLY A 180 17.14 -7.60 -2.56
CA GLY A 180 17.40 -6.74 -3.71
C GLY A 180 18.17 -5.47 -3.35
N LEU A 181 18.13 -5.02 -2.08
CA LEU A 181 18.88 -3.85 -1.61
C LEU A 181 20.40 -4.07 -1.66
N PHE A 182 20.89 -5.31 -1.66
CA PHE A 182 22.30 -5.61 -1.90
C PHE A 182 22.73 -5.29 -3.35
N PHE A 183 21.76 -5.19 -4.27
CA PHE A 183 21.95 -4.84 -5.68
C PHE A 183 21.29 -3.50 -5.98
N ARG A 184 21.73 -2.43 -5.30
CA ARG A 184 21.09 -1.09 -5.28
C ARG A 184 20.55 -0.61 -6.64
N GLN A 185 21.34 -0.71 -7.71
CA GLN A 185 20.94 -0.24 -9.05
C GLN A 185 19.73 -0.96 -9.65
N TYR A 186 19.47 -2.19 -9.20
CA TYR A 186 18.39 -3.05 -9.70
C TYR A 186 17.27 -3.24 -8.68
N ALA A 187 17.42 -2.73 -7.45
CA ALA A 187 16.51 -3.00 -6.34
C ALA A 187 15.04 -2.68 -6.67
N LEU A 188 14.79 -1.50 -7.28
CA LEU A 188 13.43 -1.11 -7.69
C LEU A 188 12.87 -2.03 -8.79
N ILE A 189 13.69 -2.41 -9.78
CA ILE A 189 13.27 -3.29 -10.88
C ILE A 189 12.99 -4.70 -10.34
N ILE A 190 13.83 -5.23 -9.46
CA ILE A 190 13.64 -6.51 -8.78
C ILE A 190 12.31 -6.52 -8.02
N PHE A 191 12.00 -5.46 -7.28
CA PHE A 191 10.71 -5.31 -6.62
C PHE A 191 9.54 -5.30 -7.63
N ILE A 192 9.59 -4.47 -8.66
CA ILE A 192 8.51 -4.35 -9.65
C ILE A 192 8.26 -5.70 -10.34
N VAL A 193 9.31 -6.34 -10.85
CA VAL A 193 9.22 -7.63 -11.55
C VAL A 193 8.64 -8.70 -10.63
N SER A 194 9.13 -8.80 -9.39
CA SER A 194 8.63 -9.79 -8.44
C SER A 194 7.18 -9.52 -8.04
N ALA A 195 6.78 -8.27 -7.81
CA ALA A 195 5.41 -7.89 -7.50
C ALA A 195 4.44 -8.21 -8.65
N VAL A 196 4.80 -7.84 -9.90
CA VAL A 196 3.99 -8.14 -11.09
C VAL A 196 3.88 -9.65 -11.31
N SER A 197 4.95 -10.41 -11.05
CA SER A 197 4.94 -11.87 -11.16
C SER A 197 3.89 -12.51 -10.24
N VAL A 198 3.67 -11.97 -9.03
CA VAL A 198 2.60 -12.47 -8.13
C VAL A 198 1.23 -12.34 -8.78
N THR A 199 0.95 -11.21 -9.42
CA THR A 199 -0.32 -10.98 -10.12
C THR A 199 -0.52 -12.01 -11.22
N VAL A 200 0.47 -12.19 -12.10
CA VAL A 200 0.38 -13.15 -13.21
C VAL A 200 0.21 -14.58 -12.69
N ILE A 201 1.04 -15.00 -11.74
CA ILE A 201 1.00 -16.35 -11.16
C ILE A 201 -0.36 -16.64 -10.51
N THR A 202 -0.89 -15.70 -9.72
CA THR A 202 -2.16 -15.91 -9.00
C THR A 202 -3.36 -15.92 -9.93
N ILE A 203 -3.35 -15.12 -11.01
CA ILE A 203 -4.37 -15.17 -12.07
C ILE A 203 -4.35 -16.54 -12.73
N VAL A 204 -3.21 -16.98 -13.25
CA VAL A 204 -3.07 -18.29 -13.92
C VAL A 204 -3.44 -19.44 -12.98
N TYR A 205 -2.94 -19.41 -11.74
CA TYR A 205 -3.24 -20.45 -10.75
C TYR A 205 -4.73 -20.52 -10.43
N SER A 206 -5.42 -19.38 -10.29
CA SER A 206 -6.85 -19.39 -10.00
C SER A 206 -7.69 -19.99 -11.14
N TYR A 207 -7.27 -19.85 -12.40
CA TYR A 207 -7.91 -20.56 -13.52
C TYR A 207 -7.68 -22.07 -13.45
N ILE A 208 -6.43 -22.50 -13.24
CA ILE A 208 -6.07 -23.92 -13.16
C ILE A 208 -6.85 -24.58 -12.02
N GLU A 209 -6.92 -23.94 -10.86
CA GLU A 209 -7.62 -24.46 -9.68
C GLU A 209 -9.13 -24.52 -9.88
N TYR A 210 -9.71 -23.66 -10.73
CA TYR A 210 -11.13 -23.73 -11.10
C TYR A 210 -11.45 -24.83 -12.12
N ARG A 211 -10.48 -25.22 -12.96
CA ARG A 211 -10.63 -26.31 -13.93
C ARG A 211 -10.44 -27.71 -13.33
N ARG A 212 -9.95 -27.79 -12.10
CA ARG A 212 -9.79 -29.04 -11.33
C ARG A 212 -11.07 -29.41 -10.61
#